data_AF-A0A1S8SA40-F1
#
_entry.id   AF-A0A1S8SA40-F1
#
_cell.length_a   1.000
_cell.length_b   1.000
_cell.length_c   1.000
_cell.angle_alpha   90.00
_cell.angle_beta   90.00
_cell.angle_gamma   90.00
#
_symmetry.space_group_name_H-M   'P 1'
#
loop_
_entity.id
_entity.type
_entity.pdbx_description
1 polymer ?
#
loop_
_entity_poly.entity_id
_entity_poly.type
_entity_poly.pdbx_seq_one_letter_code
_entity_poly.pdbx_strand_id
1 'polypeptide(L)' 'MKLQLRYKTDDEKNKMIGILSAAVNVKKISGPYKSGKFFRVYIDIE' A
#
# COMPACT_ATOMS: atom_id res chain seq x y z
N MET A 1 -8.58 -4.44 -9.42
CA MET A 1 -8.18 -5.47 -8.43
C MET A 1 -7.90 -4.84 -7.06
N LYS A 2 -7.91 -5.62 -5.96
CA LYS A 2 -7.52 -5.12 -4.62
C LYS A 2 -6.22 -5.77 -4.16
N LEU A 3 -5.19 -4.97 -3.91
CA LEU A 3 -3.90 -5.41 -3.40
C LEU A 3 -3.79 -5.08 -1.91
N GLN A 4 -3.29 -6.01 -1.11
CA GLN A 4 -2.97 -5.75 0.29
C GLN A 4 -1.46 -5.54 0.45
N LEU A 5 -1.06 -4.36 0.91
CA LEU A 5 0.31 -4.06 1.28
C LEU A 5 0.49 -4.16 2.79
N ARG A 6 1.59 -4.78 3.25
CA ARG A 6 2.00 -4.77 4.65
C ARG A 6 3.36 -4.09 4.77
N TYR A 7 3.53 -3.21 5.75
CA TYR A 7 4.77 -2.45 5.96
C TYR A 7 5.01 -2.21 7.44
N LYS A 8 6.26 -1.96 7.83
CA LYS A 8 6.62 -1.61 9.21
C LYS A 8 6.89 -0.12 9.37
N THR A 9 7.48 0.51 8.35
CA THR A 9 7.84 1.94 8.35
C THR A 9 7.19 2.67 7.18
N ASP A 10 7.03 3.97 7.33
CA ASP A 10 6.47 4.80 6.25
C ASP A 10 7.39 4.86 5.02
N ASP A 11 8.71 4.73 5.19
CA ASP A 11 9.66 4.62 4.07
C ASP A 11 9.41 3.37 3.21
N GLU A 12 9.23 2.20 3.84
CA GLU A 12 8.88 0.97 3.13
C GLU A 12 7.58 1.15 2.34
N LYS A 13 6.56 1.72 2.98
CA LYS A 13 5.26 2.00 2.37
C LYS A 13 5.42 2.90 1.14
N ASN A 14 6.11 4.03 1.27
CA ASN A 14 6.27 5.01 0.21
C ASN A 14 7.05 4.43 -0.98
N LYS A 15 8.11 3.65 -0.71
CA LYS A 15 8.87 2.98 -1.76
C LYS A 15 8.03 1.97 -2.53
N MET A 16 7.26 1.14 -1.82
CA MET A 16 6.39 0.14 -2.47
C MET A 16 5.26 0.80 -3.27
N ILE A 17 4.62 1.84 -2.74
CA ILE A 17 3.58 2.59 -3.46
C ILE A 17 4.19 3.24 -4.72
N GLY A 18 5.38 3.84 -4.63
CA GLY A 18 6.05 4.44 -5.79
C GLY A 18 6.33 3.44 -6.90
N ILE A 19 6.81 2.23 -6.56
CA ILE A 19 7.01 1.15 -7.54
C ILE A 19 5.68 0.70 -8.15
N LEU A 20 4.64 0.53 -7.33
CA LEU A 20 3.31 0.13 -7.80
C LEU A 20 2.68 1.17 -8.73
N SER A 21 2.76 2.45 -8.38
CA SER A 21 2.24 3.55 -9.19
C SER A 21 2.98 3.75 -10.52
N ALA A 22 4.23 3.30 -10.62
CA ALA A 22 4.98 3.33 -11.88
C ALA A 22 4.52 2.24 -12.86
N ALA A 23 4.01 1.11 -12.36
CA ALA A 23 3.62 -0.04 -13.18
C ALA A 23 2.10 -0.18 -13.37
N VAL A 24 1.29 0.35 -12.45
CA VAL A 24 -0.15 0.13 -12.42
C VAL A 24 -0.91 1.40 -12.04
N ASN A 25 -2.07 1.61 -12.63
CA ASN A 25 -2.92 2.75 -12.31
C ASN A 25 -3.60 2.55 -10.95
N VAL A 26 -3.15 3.28 -9.93
CA VAL A 26 -3.70 3.20 -8.58
C VAL A 26 -4.93 4.11 -8.47
N LYS A 27 -6.11 3.51 -8.29
CA LYS A 27 -7.38 4.24 -8.12
C LYS A 27 -7.56 4.80 -6.72
N LYS A 28 -7.23 3.99 -5.71
CA LYS A 28 -7.46 4.34 -4.31
C LYS A 28 -6.51 3.62 -3.38
N ILE A 29 -6.06 4.32 -2.35
CA ILE A 29 -5.30 3.74 -1.24
C ILE A 29 -6.14 3.95 0.02
N SER A 30 -6.40 2.88 0.78
CA SER A 30 -7.11 2.96 2.04
C SER A 30 -6.25 3.63 3.12
N GLY A 31 -6.90 4.10 4.19
CA GLY A 31 -6.19 4.51 5.40
C GLY A 31 -5.32 3.39 5.97
N PRO A 32 -4.23 3.73 6.67
CA PRO A 32 -3.35 2.76 7.30
C PRO A 32 -4.06 2.07 8.46
N TYR A 33 -4.05 0.74 8.46
CA TYR A 33 -4.59 -0.07 9.54
C TYR A 33 -3.48 -0.83 10.25
N LYS A 34 -3.35 -0.65 11.57
CA LYS A 34 -2.37 -1.38 12.38
C LYS A 34 -2.90 -2.77 12.69
N SER A 35 -2.11 -3.79 12.36
CA SER A 35 -2.39 -5.20 12.66
C SER A 35 -1.17 -5.81 13.33
N GLY A 36 -1.19 -5.85 14.66
CA GLY A 36 -0.07 -6.31 15.48
C GLY A 36 1.18 -5.43 15.31
N LYS A 37 2.28 -6.06 14.86
CA LYS A 37 3.58 -5.39 14.64
C LYS A 37 3.72 -4.68 13.28
N PHE A 38 2.69 -4.74 12.43
CA PHE A 38 2.73 -4.23 11.07
C PHE A 38 1.56 -3.31 10.79
N PHE A 39 1.76 -2.40 9.84
CA PHE A 39 0.69 -1.64 9.22
C PHE A 39 0.28 -2.29 7.91
N ARG A 40 -0.96 -2.02 7.50
CA ARG A 40 -1.55 -2.56 6.28
C ARG A 40 -2.32 -1.45 5.56
N VAL A 41 -2.24 -1.43 4.24
CA VAL A 41 -3.11 -0.63 3.38
C VAL A 41 -3.67 -1.50 2.27
N TYR A 42 -4.89 -1.20 1.86
CA TYR A 42 -5.52 -1.80 0.70
C TYR A 42 -5.43 -0.81 -0.45
N ILE A 43 -4.96 -1.28 -1.59
CA ILE A 43 -4.76 -0.48 -2.79
C ILE A 43 -5.70 -1.04 -3.86
N ASP A 44 -6.67 -0.24 -4.27
CA ASP A 44 -7.50 -0.52 -5.43
C ASP A 44 -6.72 -0.06 -6.67
N ILE A 45 -6.40 -1.01 -7.54
CA ILE A 45 -5.73 -0.80 -8.84
C ILE A 45 -6.72 -1.09 -9.96
N GLU A 46 -6.59 -0.38 -11.08
CA GLU A 46 -7.40 -0.61 -12.29
C GLU A 46 -7.14 -1.99 -12.88
#